data_AF-A0A834QHL4-F1
#
_entry.id   AF-A0A834QHL4-F1
#
_cell.length_a   1.000
_cell.length_b   1.000
_cell.length_c   1.000
_cell.angle_alpha   90.00
_cell.angle_beta   90.00
_cell.angle_gamma   90.00
#
_symmetry.space_group_name_H-M   'P 1'
#
loop_
_entity.id
_entity.type
_entity.pdbx_description
1 polymer ?
#
loop_
_entity_poly.entity_id
_entity_poly.type
_entity_poly.pdbx_seq_one_letter_code
_entity_poly.pdbx_strand_id
1 'polypeptide(L)'
;MSRVQVCERPLIFVMDTPGVLAPRIGSVETGLKLALCGTVLDHLVGEETMADYLLYTLNRHQLFGYVQHYGLDGASDDIEHVLKRVALRLRKTRKVKVLTGTGDVNVVQPNYSAAAHDFLRTFRSGLFGPVMLDRDVLQDCPAADTDSAPAAWQMASRTSCGQSV
;
A
#
# COMPACT_ATOMS: atom_id res chain seq x y z
N MET A 1 23.27 18.79 21.00
CA MET A 1 22.71 18.53 19.66
C MET A 1 23.84 18.30 18.68
N SER A 2 23.89 17.13 18.03
CA SER A 2 24.86 16.81 16.99
C SER A 2 24.43 17.40 15.64
N ARG A 3 25.31 18.17 15.00
CA ARG A 3 25.15 18.62 13.61
C ARG A 3 26.11 17.80 12.76
N VAL A 4 25.60 17.14 11.73
CA VAL A 4 26.39 16.30 10.82
C VAL A 4 26.61 17.09 9.53
N GLN A 5 27.85 17.38 9.17
CA GLN A 5 28.14 18.00 7.89
C GLN A 5 27.91 16.98 6.76
N VAL A 6 27.13 17.37 5.74
CA VAL A 6 26.83 16.51 4.58
C VAL A 6 27.37 17.06 3.26
N CYS A 7 27.75 18.35 3.23
CA CYS A 7 28.41 18.96 2.08
C CYS A 7 29.39 20.04 2.54
N GLU A 8 30.52 20.15 1.85
CA GLU A 8 31.53 21.20 2.08
C GLU A 8 31.26 22.46 1.25
N ARG A 9 30.75 22.31 0.02
CA ARG A 9 30.48 23.43 -0.88
C ARG A 9 29.23 23.16 -1.75
N PRO A 10 28.09 23.82 -1.47
CA PRO A 10 27.86 24.74 -0.35
C PRO A 10 27.97 24.03 1.01
N LEU A 11 28.35 24.77 2.06
CA LEU A 11 28.50 24.20 3.40
C LEU A 11 27.10 23.84 3.96
N ILE A 12 26.80 22.54 4.07
CA ILE A 12 25.49 22.04 4.52
C ILE A 12 25.67 21.12 5.74
N PHE A 13 24.83 21.33 6.75
CA PHE A 13 24.72 20.49 7.94
C PHE A 13 23.31 19.94 8.09
N VAL A 14 23.18 18.69 8.52
CA VAL A 14 21.95 18.02 8.92
C VAL A 14 21.87 17.98 10.45
N MET A 15 20.70 18.29 10.99
CA MET A 15 20.39 18.14 12.40
C MET A 15 19.52 16.89 12.59
N ASP A 16 20.08 15.85 13.20
CA ASP A 16 19.39 14.59 13.44
C ASP A 16 18.58 14.64 14.74
N THR A 17 17.53 15.47 14.72
CA THR A 17 16.48 15.45 15.75
C THR A 17 15.18 15.12 15.02
N PRO A 18 14.84 13.83 14.83
CA PRO A 18 13.63 13.47 14.11
C PRO A 18 12.43 14.09 14.83
N GLY A 19 11.76 15.03 14.17
CA GLY A 19 10.54 15.63 14.68
C GLY A 19 9.42 14.60 14.62
N VAL A 20 8.97 14.09 15.77
CA VAL A 20 7.82 13.21 15.85
C VAL A 20 6.56 14.07 15.93
N LEU A 21 5.83 14.17 14.83
CA LEU A 21 4.51 14.82 14.78
C LEU A 21 3.43 13.74 14.77
N ALA A 22 2.42 13.89 15.61
CA ALA A 22 1.24 13.03 15.54
C ALA A 22 0.45 13.32 14.25
N PRO A 23 0.09 12.28 13.46
CA PRO A 23 -0.71 12.49 12.25
C PRO A 23 -2.12 12.96 12.63
N ARG A 24 -2.69 13.84 11.81
CA ARG A 24 -4.10 14.23 11.91
C ARG A 24 -4.94 13.28 11.05
N ILE A 25 -5.72 12.41 11.69
CA ILE A 25 -6.58 11.44 10.99
C ILE A 25 -7.98 12.05 10.89
N GLY A 26 -8.29 12.65 9.74
CA GLY A 26 -9.58 13.32 9.50
C GLY A 26 -10.71 12.39 9.03
N SER A 27 -10.38 11.17 8.60
CA SER A 27 -11.36 10.20 8.09
C SER A 27 -10.90 8.76 8.35
N VAL A 28 -11.86 7.83 8.37
CA VAL A 28 -11.58 6.38 8.47
C VAL A 28 -10.69 5.92 7.32
N GLU A 29 -10.95 6.43 6.10
CA GLU A 29 -10.15 6.11 4.92
C GLU A 29 -8.68 6.51 5.10
N THR A 30 -8.40 7.70 5.64
CA THR A 30 -7.03 8.14 5.96
C THR A 30 -6.37 7.17 6.93
N GLY A 31 -7.11 6.73 7.95
CA GLY A 31 -6.63 5.74 8.92
C GLY A 31 -6.28 4.39 8.28
N LEU A 32 -7.13 3.90 7.37
CA LEU A 32 -6.88 2.65 6.62
C LEU A 32 -5.66 2.77 5.72
N LYS A 33 -5.48 3.88 5.01
CA LYS A 33 -4.29 4.13 4.17
C LYS A 33 -3.01 4.14 4.98
N LEU A 34 -3.01 4.83 6.12
CA LEU A 34 -1.89 4.85 7.07
C LEU A 34 -1.58 3.44 7.59
N ALA A 35 -2.62 2.69 7.96
CA ALA A 35 -2.47 1.29 8.37
C ALA A 35 -1.87 0.43 7.26
N LEU A 36 -2.35 0.53 6.01
CA LEU A 36 -1.78 -0.19 4.88
C LEU A 36 -0.29 0.13 4.67
N CYS A 37 0.11 1.38 4.86
CA CYS A 37 1.51 1.82 4.79
C CYS A 37 2.37 1.36 5.98
N GLY A 38 1.78 0.74 7.00
CA GLY A 38 2.50 0.26 8.19
C GLY A 38 2.85 1.35 9.19
N THR A 39 2.21 2.51 9.11
CA THR A 39 2.41 3.62 10.08
C THR A 39 1.54 3.48 11.33
N VAL A 40 0.56 2.55 11.30
CA VAL A 40 -0.32 2.18 12.42
C VAL A 40 -0.25 0.66 12.59
N LEU A 41 -0.40 0.16 13.82
CA LEU A 41 -0.35 -1.27 14.12
C LEU A 41 -1.57 -2.01 13.53
N ASP A 42 -1.31 -3.06 12.76
CA ASP A 42 -2.33 -3.79 11.98
C ASP A 42 -3.47 -4.35 12.84
N HIS A 43 -3.15 -4.94 13.99
CA HIS A 43 -4.14 -5.53 14.89
C HIS A 43 -5.09 -4.50 15.52
N LEU A 44 -4.70 -3.21 15.57
CA LEU A 44 -5.56 -2.16 16.09
C LEU A 44 -6.70 -1.82 15.12
N VAL A 45 -6.46 -2.01 13.82
CA VAL A 45 -7.42 -1.72 12.74
C VAL A 45 -8.17 -2.99 12.33
N GLY A 46 -7.48 -4.14 12.33
CA GLY A 46 -8.00 -5.42 11.87
C GLY A 46 -7.46 -5.78 10.50
N GLU A 47 -6.63 -6.83 10.43
CA GLU A 47 -5.96 -7.24 9.19
C GLU A 47 -6.94 -7.62 8.08
N GLU A 48 -8.06 -8.25 8.42
CA GLU A 48 -9.10 -8.64 7.44
C GLU A 48 -9.80 -7.41 6.86
N THR A 49 -10.14 -6.42 7.69
CA THR A 49 -10.71 -5.13 7.25
C THR A 49 -9.73 -4.34 6.38
N MET A 50 -8.44 -4.35 6.75
CA MET A 50 -7.40 -3.72 5.94
C MET A 50 -7.24 -4.43 4.58
N ALA A 51 -7.27 -5.76 4.57
CA ALA A 51 -7.16 -6.54 3.33
C ALA A 51 -8.35 -6.31 2.40
N ASP A 52 -9.56 -6.19 2.95
CA ASP A 52 -10.78 -5.83 2.21
C ASP A 52 -10.67 -4.44 1.56
N TYR A 53 -10.29 -3.42 2.36
CA TYR A 53 -10.09 -2.07 1.82
C TYR A 53 -8.98 -2.02 0.75
N LEU A 54 -7.91 -2.79 0.94
CA LEU A 54 -6.86 -2.92 -0.07
C LEU A 54 -7.39 -3.57 -1.35
N LEU A 55 -8.14 -4.67 -1.25
CA LEU A 55 -8.75 -5.34 -2.42
C LEU A 55 -9.66 -4.37 -3.19
N TYR A 56 -10.54 -3.66 -2.48
CA TYR A 56 -11.37 -2.61 -3.04
C TYR A 56 -10.53 -1.56 -3.80
N THR A 57 -9.47 -1.06 -3.16
CA THR A 57 -8.58 -0.05 -3.76
C THR A 57 -7.89 -0.58 -5.01
N LEU A 58 -7.35 -1.81 -4.97
CA LEU A 58 -6.71 -2.43 -6.11
C LEU A 58 -7.68 -2.60 -7.29
N ASN A 59 -8.88 -3.12 -7.04
CA ASN A 59 -9.89 -3.33 -8.07
C ASN A 59 -10.37 -1.99 -8.67
N ARG A 60 -10.64 -0.99 -7.82
CA ARG A 60 -11.06 0.36 -8.27
C ARG A 60 -10.03 1.00 -9.20
N HIS A 61 -8.74 0.79 -8.93
CA HIS A 61 -7.63 1.32 -9.72
C HIS A 61 -7.18 0.38 -10.86
N GLN A 62 -7.91 -0.71 -11.10
CA GLN A 62 -7.60 -1.75 -12.09
C GLN A 62 -6.19 -2.35 -11.94
N LEU A 63 -5.73 -2.49 -10.69
CA LEU A 63 -4.43 -3.04 -10.33
C LEU A 63 -4.55 -4.52 -9.98
N PHE A 64 -4.41 -5.38 -10.98
CA PHE A 64 -4.62 -6.83 -10.84
C PHE A 64 -3.35 -7.63 -10.53
N GLY A 65 -2.29 -6.98 -10.02
CA GLY A 65 -1.05 -7.67 -9.65
C GLY A 65 -1.24 -8.78 -8.62
N TYR A 66 -2.23 -8.65 -7.72
CA TYR A 66 -2.57 -9.69 -6.76
C TYR A 66 -3.18 -10.95 -7.42
N VAL A 67 -3.96 -10.78 -8.49
CA VAL A 67 -4.55 -11.89 -9.28
C VAL A 67 -3.42 -12.73 -9.87
N GLN A 68 -2.44 -12.08 -10.50
CA GLN A 68 -1.28 -12.76 -11.06
C GLN A 68 -0.41 -13.41 -9.97
N HIS A 69 -0.14 -12.70 -8.88
CA HIS A 69 0.70 -13.20 -7.78
C HIS A 69 0.13 -14.49 -7.15
N TYR A 70 -1.17 -14.52 -6.88
CA TYR A 70 -1.84 -15.66 -6.30
C TYR A 70 -2.44 -16.63 -7.33
N GLY A 71 -2.29 -16.36 -8.64
CA GLY A 71 -2.85 -17.18 -9.71
C GLY A 71 -4.35 -17.39 -9.55
N LEU A 72 -5.08 -16.29 -9.31
CA LEU A 72 -6.54 -16.31 -9.23
C LEU A 72 -7.14 -16.33 -10.63
N ASP A 73 -8.36 -16.85 -10.76
CA ASP A 73 -9.08 -16.94 -12.04
C ASP A 73 -9.43 -15.54 -12.61
N GLY A 74 -9.54 -14.53 -11.73
CA GLY A 74 -9.83 -13.15 -12.08
C GLY A 74 -9.89 -12.25 -10.85
N ALA A 75 -10.22 -10.98 -11.06
CA ALA A 75 -10.51 -10.06 -9.98
C ALA A 75 -11.81 -10.46 -9.26
N SER A 76 -11.86 -10.23 -7.94
CA SER A 76 -13.02 -10.54 -7.10
C SER A 76 -13.26 -9.39 -6.13
N ASP A 77 -14.53 -9.08 -5.87
CA ASP A 77 -14.93 -8.09 -4.88
C ASP A 77 -15.23 -8.71 -3.51
N ASP A 78 -15.26 -10.05 -3.42
CA ASP A 78 -15.40 -10.78 -2.16
C ASP A 78 -14.02 -11.08 -1.55
N ILE A 79 -13.70 -10.41 -0.45
CA ILE A 79 -12.46 -10.62 0.30
C ILE A 79 -12.37 -12.03 0.89
N GLU A 80 -13.47 -12.63 1.35
CA GLU A 80 -13.44 -13.99 1.91
C GLU A 80 -13.07 -15.00 0.82
N HIS A 81 -13.59 -14.81 -0.40
CA HIS A 81 -13.21 -15.63 -1.54
C HIS A 81 -11.71 -15.52 -1.84
N VAL A 82 -11.18 -14.30 -1.89
CA VAL A 82 -9.75 -14.05 -2.15
C VAL A 82 -8.89 -14.67 -1.05
N LEU A 83 -9.19 -14.39 0.23
CA LEU A 83 -8.43 -14.92 1.36
C LEU A 83 -8.51 -16.44 1.45
N LYS A 84 -9.64 -17.06 1.10
CA LYS A 84 -9.77 -18.52 0.98
C LYS A 84 -8.79 -19.08 -0.04
N ARG A 85 -8.74 -18.49 -1.25
CA ARG A 85 -7.83 -18.92 -2.32
C ARG A 85 -6.36 -18.72 -1.91
N VAL A 86 -6.04 -17.60 -1.30
CA VAL A 86 -4.70 -17.30 -0.75
C VAL A 86 -4.32 -18.32 0.32
N ALA A 87 -5.20 -18.59 1.28
CA ALA A 87 -4.97 -19.57 2.34
C ALA A 87 -4.70 -20.97 1.79
N LEU A 88 -5.50 -21.41 0.80
CA LEU A 88 -5.30 -22.71 0.15
C LEU A 88 -3.98 -22.77 -0.62
N ARG A 89 -3.65 -21.72 -1.40
CA ARG A 89 -2.40 -21.64 -2.17
C ARG A 89 -1.17 -21.67 -1.28
N LEU A 90 -1.20 -20.98 -0.15
CA LEU A 90 -0.11 -20.92 0.82
C LEU A 90 -0.13 -22.07 1.83
N ARG A 91 -1.11 -22.99 1.72
CA ARG A 91 -1.34 -24.10 2.66
C ARG A 91 -1.50 -23.61 4.12
N LYS A 92 -2.05 -22.41 4.29
CA LYS A 92 -2.38 -21.82 5.60
C LYS A 92 -3.74 -22.35 6.04
N THR A 93 -3.72 -23.47 6.74
CA THR A 93 -4.92 -24.12 7.31
C THR A 93 -4.81 -24.27 8.81
N ARG A 94 -5.93 -24.19 9.51
CA ARG A 94 -6.05 -24.42 10.96
C ARG A 94 -6.98 -25.60 11.21
N LYS A 95 -6.62 -26.44 12.19
CA LYS A 95 -7.51 -27.48 12.72
C LYS A 95 -8.42 -26.86 13.78
N VAL A 96 -9.72 -27.01 13.60
CA VAL A 96 -10.74 -26.50 14.53
C VAL A 96 -11.61 -27.67 14.95
N LYS A 97 -11.90 -27.77 16.26
CA LYS A 97 -12.89 -28.70 16.78
C LYS A 97 -14.26 -28.09 16.58
N VAL A 98 -15.07 -28.70 15.73
CA VAL A 98 -16.43 -28.27 15.49
C VAL A 98 -17.34 -29.20 16.28
N LEU A 99 -18.17 -28.61 17.14
CA LEU A 99 -19.17 -29.33 17.90
C LEU A 99 -20.33 -29.60 16.95
N THR A 100 -20.35 -30.81 16.37
CA THR A 100 -21.52 -31.28 15.62
C THR A 100 -22.47 -31.95 16.62
N GLY A 101 -23.79 -31.94 16.37
CA GLY A 101 -24.79 -32.53 17.29
C GLY A 101 -24.58 -34.03 17.58
N THR A 102 -23.60 -34.67 16.95
CA THR A 102 -23.17 -36.07 17.11
C THR A 102 -21.76 -36.23 17.70
N GLY A 103 -21.10 -35.14 18.12
CA GLY A 103 -19.79 -35.16 18.78
C GLY A 103 -18.79 -34.12 18.23
N ASP A 104 -17.63 -34.06 18.86
CA ASP A 104 -16.52 -33.20 18.43
C ASP A 104 -15.80 -33.77 17.21
N VAL A 105 -15.88 -33.07 16.08
CA VAL A 105 -15.16 -33.43 14.86
C VAL A 105 -14.02 -32.43 14.63
N ASN A 106 -12.82 -32.95 14.37
CA ASN A 106 -11.69 -32.11 13.95
C ASN A 106 -11.85 -31.78 12.45
N VAL A 107 -12.14 -30.53 12.14
CA VAL A 107 -12.26 -30.03 10.77
C VAL A 107 -11.04 -29.18 10.43
N VAL A 108 -10.49 -29.37 9.23
CA VAL A 108 -9.44 -28.50 8.69
C VAL A 108 -10.11 -27.34 7.95
N GLN A 109 -9.82 -26.11 8.36
CA GLN A 109 -10.38 -24.90 7.76
C GLN A 109 -9.25 -23.96 7.29
N PRO A 110 -9.48 -23.16 6.24
CA PRO A 110 -8.56 -22.08 5.85
C PRO A 110 -8.33 -21.11 7.02
N ASN A 111 -7.08 -20.68 7.21
CA ASN A 111 -6.75 -19.66 8.20
C ASN A 111 -6.77 -18.28 7.54
N TYR A 112 -7.93 -17.61 7.61
CA TYR A 112 -8.16 -16.31 6.98
C TYR A 112 -7.25 -15.21 7.52
N SER A 113 -7.05 -15.12 8.83
CA SER A 113 -6.18 -14.10 9.43
C SER A 113 -4.72 -14.27 8.96
N ALA A 114 -4.22 -15.51 8.88
CA ALA A 114 -2.88 -15.76 8.34
C ALA A 114 -2.76 -15.45 6.83
N ALA A 115 -3.86 -15.55 6.07
CA ALA A 115 -3.91 -15.15 4.67
C ALA A 115 -4.00 -13.63 4.51
N ALA A 116 -4.77 -12.93 5.35
CA ALA A 116 -4.87 -11.47 5.36
C ALA A 116 -3.51 -10.84 5.69
N HIS A 117 -2.83 -11.32 6.73
CA HIS A 117 -1.47 -10.91 7.04
C HIS A 117 -0.51 -11.09 5.84
N ASP A 118 -0.63 -12.20 5.11
CA ASP A 118 0.19 -12.45 3.91
C ASP A 118 -0.12 -11.46 2.78
N PHE A 119 -1.40 -11.21 2.57
CA PHE A 119 -1.89 -10.28 1.55
C PHE A 119 -1.35 -8.87 1.79
N LEU A 120 -1.44 -8.39 3.02
CA LEU A 120 -0.90 -7.09 3.44
C LEU A 120 0.63 -7.04 3.35
N ARG A 121 1.33 -8.09 3.78
CA ARG A 121 2.79 -8.18 3.66
C ARG A 121 3.24 -8.13 2.19
N THR A 122 2.56 -8.88 1.34
CA THR A 122 2.84 -8.96 -0.10
C THR A 122 2.66 -7.60 -0.75
N PHE A 123 1.58 -6.89 -0.41
CA PHE A 123 1.39 -5.49 -0.81
C PHE A 123 2.54 -4.58 -0.36
N ARG A 124 2.89 -4.59 0.93
CA ARG A 124 3.97 -3.74 1.48
C ARG A 124 5.34 -4.04 0.90
N SER A 125 5.58 -5.27 0.47
CA SER A 125 6.80 -5.66 -0.23
C SER A 125 6.84 -5.24 -1.71
N GLY A 126 5.75 -4.67 -2.24
CA GLY A 126 5.65 -4.22 -3.63
C GLY A 126 5.40 -5.34 -4.64
N LEU A 127 5.09 -6.57 -4.18
CA LEU A 127 4.87 -7.72 -5.05
C LEU A 127 3.57 -7.65 -5.87
N PHE A 128 2.63 -6.79 -5.50
CA PHE A 128 1.46 -6.46 -6.33
C PHE A 128 1.76 -5.40 -7.40
N GLY A 129 2.99 -4.89 -7.45
CA GLY A 129 3.39 -3.76 -8.28
C GLY A 129 3.29 -2.41 -7.56
N PRO A 130 3.58 -1.29 -8.24
CA PRO A 130 3.49 0.04 -7.67
C PRO A 130 2.03 0.44 -7.45
N VAL A 131 1.69 0.79 -6.21
CA VAL A 131 0.35 1.21 -5.82
C VAL A 131 0.43 2.55 -5.10
N MET A 132 -0.40 3.50 -5.51
CA MET A 132 -0.51 4.81 -4.87
C MET A 132 -1.92 4.98 -4.30
N LEU A 133 -2.03 5.00 -2.97
CA LEU A 133 -3.31 5.02 -2.26
C LEU A 133 -4.04 6.38 -2.34
N ASP A 134 -3.32 7.46 -2.66
CA ASP A 134 -3.86 8.83 -2.75
C ASP A 134 -4.06 9.31 -4.19
N ARG A 135 -4.20 8.39 -5.15
CA ARG A 135 -4.44 8.74 -6.56
C ARG A 135 -5.62 9.70 -6.75
N ASP A 136 -6.72 9.48 -6.04
CA ASP A 136 -7.92 10.29 -6.21
C ASP A 136 -7.73 11.72 -5.68
N VAL A 137 -6.93 11.89 -4.61
CA VAL A 137 -6.56 13.21 -4.06
C VAL A 137 -5.75 14.02 -5.08
N LEU A 138 -4.98 13.35 -5.93
CA LEU A 138 -4.17 14.01 -6.96
C LEU A 138 -4.98 14.36 -8.22
N GLN A 139 -6.08 13.65 -8.50
CA GLN A 139 -6.92 13.91 -9.66
C GLN A 139 -7.78 15.16 -9.51
N ASP A 140 -8.08 15.56 -8.27
CA ASP A 140 -8.81 16.79 -7.96
C ASP A 140 -7.95 18.06 -8.08
N CYS A 141 -6.65 17.95 -8.39
CA CYS A 141 -5.85 19.11 -8.73
C CYS A 141 -6.21 19.58 -10.14
N PRO A 142 -6.69 20.82 -10.34
CA PRO A 142 -6.79 21.38 -11.68
C PRO A 142 -5.40 21.33 -12.30
N ALA A 143 -5.31 20.80 -13.53
CA ALA A 143 -4.08 20.85 -14.29
C ALA A 143 -3.59 22.30 -14.27
N ALA A 144 -2.38 22.53 -13.74
CA ALA A 144 -1.78 23.85 -13.80
C ALA A 144 -1.80 24.28 -15.26
N ASP A 145 -2.51 25.37 -15.58
CA ASP A 145 -2.60 25.93 -16.92
C ASP A 145 -1.18 26.10 -17.48
N THR A 146 -0.75 25.15 -18.31
CA THR A 146 0.57 25.14 -18.95
C THR A 146 0.76 26.30 -19.91
N ASP A 147 -0.31 27.04 -20.21
CA ASP A 147 -0.30 28.24 -21.04
C ASP A 147 0.06 29.53 -20.28
N SER A 148 0.22 29.47 -18.96
CA SER A 148 0.58 30.63 -18.12
C SER A 148 2.03 30.65 -17.63
N ALA A 149 2.87 29.71 -18.09
CA ALA A 149 4.29 29.71 -17.74
C ALA A 149 4.98 30.97 -18.31
N PRO A 150 5.59 31.85 -17.49
CA PRO A 150 6.28 33.01 -18.00
C PRO A 150 7.43 32.57 -18.93
N ALA A 151 7.61 33.27 -20.05
CA ALA A 151 8.56 32.93 -21.12
C ALA A 151 10.00 32.63 -20.64
N ALA A 152 10.37 33.13 -19.45
CA ALA A 152 11.63 32.85 -18.77
C ALA A 152 11.90 31.34 -18.53
N TRP A 153 10.86 30.53 -18.30
CA TRP A 153 11.02 29.09 -18.05
C TRP A 153 11.13 28.26 -19.33
N GLN A 154 10.71 28.80 -20.48
CA GLN A 154 10.79 28.12 -21.78
C GLN A 154 12.20 28.19 -22.41
N MET A 155 13.06 29.08 -21.92
CA MET A 155 14.45 29.23 -22.39
C MET A 155 15.42 28.27 -21.70
N ALA A 156 15.12 27.83 -20.48
CA ALA A 156 15.98 26.93 -19.70
C ALA A 156 16.01 25.48 -20.24
N SER A 157 15.00 25.07 -21.01
CA SER A 157 14.90 23.74 -21.59
C SER A 157 15.56 23.61 -22.98
N ARG A 158 16.03 24.71 -23.58
CA ARG A 158 16.60 24.71 -24.94
C ARG A 158 18.13 24.73 -25.01
N THR A 159 18.85 24.88 -23.89
CA THR A 159 20.32 24.97 -23.89
C THR A 159 21.06 23.66 -23.57
N SER A 160 20.39 22.52 -23.45
CA SER A 160 21.04 21.23 -23.11
C SER A 160 21.33 20.31 -24.32
N CYS A 161 21.30 20.81 -25.56
CA CYS A 161 21.75 20.02 -26.71
C CYS A 161 22.66 20.87 -27.61
N GLY A 162 23.90 21.05 -27.15
CA GLY A 162 24.97 21.71 -27.89
C GLY A 162 26.21 20.82 -27.85
N GLN A 163 26.52 20.25 -29.02
CA GLN A 163 27.61 19.36 -29.41
C GLN A 163 28.99 19.60 -28.75
N SER A 164 29.76 18.52 -28.57
CA SER A 164 31.22 18.57 -28.64
C SER A 164 31.73 17.33 -29.35
N VAL A 165 32.24 17.53 -30.57
CA VAL A 165 33.38 16.78 -31.16
C VAL A 165 34.63 17.55 -30.78
#